data_AF-A0A9D8BML4-F1
#
_entry.id   AF-A0A9D8BML4-F1
#
_cell.length_a   1.000
_cell.length_b   1.000
_cell.length_c   1.000
_cell.angle_alpha   90.00
_cell.angle_beta   90.00
_cell.angle_gamma   90.00
#
_symmetry.space_group_name_H-M   'P 1'
#
loop_
_entity.id
_entity.type
_entity.pdbx_description
1 polymer ?
#
loop_
_entity_poly.entity_id
_entity_poly.type
_entity_poly.pdbx_seq_one_letter_code
_entity_poly.pdbx_strand_id
1 'polypeptide(L)'
;KALARDRLGITMTAIEELIGSGKKQVSMADVEVERVSPYACADADAALQLTRLLEGELREKGLIALFEQIELPLVSLLNRMEMTGVRIDVGRFVAVSAQLSQRLGSVAQEIYAIAGRAFNISSPKQVGEVLFRDMGLRPTRVGKTGYSTDISVLEQLGRQGHVLPKKILEYRALEKIKSTYADALPKMVNRRTGRIHTSYNQTIAATGRLSSSEPNLQNIPVRTAEGRAIRRGFIPLEDGHVLMAADYSQIELRVLAHFTGDPSLVEAFRTGLDIHRLTASRVFGCLPQDVTDEMRAQAKVVNFGIIYGMSAHGLAEQLEISRTQAAQFIDDYFRAYPGVKRWTEEIVSSARQNGYVTTLSGRRRAIANIASRHQGLRAAAERVAINTPIQGTAADMIKIAMIAVDRRLRQIGSHAEMIMQVHDELIFDLPEAEVESARRAVCEEMETAMSLAVPLRVDVKVGQNWEEC
;
A
#
# COMPACT_ATOMS: atom_id res chain seq x y z
N LYS A 1 -26.14 6.21 4.22
CA LYS A 1 -26.68 7.53 3.77
C LYS A 1 -26.53 7.78 2.27
N ALA A 2 -25.32 7.97 1.72
CA ALA A 2 -25.13 8.25 0.28
C ALA A 2 -25.75 7.17 -0.63
N LEU A 3 -25.53 5.89 -0.32
CA LEU A 3 -26.14 4.77 -1.05
C LEU A 3 -27.68 4.80 -1.02
N ALA A 4 -28.30 5.05 0.13
CA ALA A 4 -29.76 5.13 0.24
C ALA A 4 -30.33 6.27 -0.62
N ARG A 5 -29.67 7.44 -0.63
CA ARG A 5 -30.08 8.57 -1.48
C ARG A 5 -29.93 8.22 -2.97
N ASP A 6 -28.77 7.72 -3.35
CA ASP A 6 -28.42 7.55 -4.76
C ASP A 6 -29.13 6.32 -5.39
N ARG A 7 -29.54 5.35 -4.57
CA ARG A 7 -30.10 4.07 -5.04
C ARG A 7 -31.58 3.86 -4.70
N LEU A 8 -32.07 4.45 -3.61
CA LEU A 8 -33.47 4.34 -3.17
C LEU A 8 -34.22 5.68 -3.24
N GLY A 9 -33.52 6.80 -3.47
CA GLY A 9 -34.11 8.14 -3.37
C GLY A 9 -34.43 8.58 -1.93
N ILE A 10 -33.95 7.83 -0.93
CA ILE A 10 -34.25 8.07 0.48
C ILE A 10 -33.18 8.98 1.09
N THR A 11 -33.60 10.11 1.64
CA THR A 11 -32.71 10.98 2.43
C THR A 11 -32.69 10.50 3.88
N MET A 12 -31.57 9.91 4.27
CA MET A 12 -31.34 9.41 5.63
C MET A 12 -30.98 10.55 6.59
N THR A 13 -31.50 10.51 7.81
CA THR A 13 -31.14 11.43 8.90
C THR A 13 -29.64 11.36 9.18
N ALA A 14 -29.00 12.51 9.37
CA ALA A 14 -27.60 12.52 9.74
C ALA A 14 -27.44 12.19 11.24
N ILE A 15 -26.55 11.26 11.60
CA ILE A 15 -26.24 10.94 13.01
C ILE A 15 -25.91 12.19 13.83
N GLU A 16 -25.30 13.20 13.21
CA GLU A 16 -24.99 14.49 13.82
C GLU A 16 -26.25 15.27 14.26
N GLU A 17 -27.40 15.04 13.65
CA GLU A 17 -28.70 15.58 14.11
C GLU A 17 -29.16 14.90 15.40
N LEU A 18 -28.76 13.65 15.62
CA LEU A 18 -29.10 12.87 16.81
C LEU A 18 -28.17 13.22 17.98
N ILE A 19 -26.86 13.12 17.75
CA ILE A 19 -25.84 13.21 18.80
C ILE A 19 -25.04 14.52 18.80
N GLY A 20 -25.27 15.43 17.84
CA GLY A 20 -24.46 16.64 17.68
C GLY A 20 -23.09 16.37 17.06
N SER A 21 -22.21 17.37 17.12
CA SER A 21 -20.88 17.31 16.51
C SER A 21 -19.80 17.97 17.37
N GLY A 22 -18.54 17.61 17.09
CA GLY A 22 -17.37 18.15 17.77
C GLY A 22 -17.34 17.84 19.27
N LYS A 23 -16.76 18.74 20.06
CA LYS A 23 -16.58 18.55 21.52
C LYS A 23 -17.88 18.46 22.32
N LYS A 24 -19.01 18.84 21.72
CA LYS A 24 -20.35 18.80 22.35
C LYS A 24 -21.17 17.59 21.90
N GLN A 25 -20.59 16.70 21.09
CA GLN A 25 -21.26 15.47 20.68
C GLN A 25 -21.52 14.58 21.92
N VAL A 26 -22.74 14.10 22.05
CA VAL A 26 -23.17 13.19 23.13
C VAL A 26 -23.07 11.73 22.70
N SER A 27 -23.14 10.79 23.65
CA SER A 27 -23.28 9.38 23.30
C SER A 27 -24.70 9.12 22.79
N MET A 28 -24.87 8.15 21.88
CA MET A 28 -26.20 7.66 21.49
C MET A 28 -26.97 7.08 22.70
N ALA A 29 -26.25 6.63 23.73
CA ALA A 29 -26.83 6.18 24.99
C ALA A 29 -27.48 7.31 25.82
N ASP A 30 -27.14 8.57 25.54
CA ASP A 30 -27.66 9.75 26.25
C ASP A 30 -28.83 10.42 25.49
N VAL A 31 -29.30 9.81 24.40
CA VAL A 31 -30.37 10.37 23.56
C VAL A 31 -31.68 9.61 23.82
N GLU A 32 -32.77 10.37 23.97
CA GLU A 32 -34.12 9.82 24.16
C GLU A 32 -34.48 8.76 23.12
N VAL A 33 -35.08 7.67 23.57
CA VAL A 33 -35.40 6.48 22.75
C VAL A 33 -36.30 6.86 21.58
N GLU A 34 -37.24 7.78 21.78
CA GLU A 34 -38.16 8.29 20.76
C GLU A 34 -37.43 8.98 19.60
N ARG A 35 -36.24 9.54 19.85
CA ARG A 35 -35.37 10.13 18.81
C ARG A 35 -34.45 9.10 18.18
N VAL A 36 -33.94 8.16 18.99
CA VAL A 36 -33.04 7.09 18.52
C VAL A 36 -33.77 6.09 17.62
N SER A 37 -35.00 5.71 17.98
CA SER A 37 -35.74 4.64 17.32
C SER A 37 -35.97 4.90 15.83
N PRO A 38 -36.47 6.07 15.37
CA PRO A 38 -36.65 6.33 13.95
C PRO A 38 -35.34 6.28 13.16
N TYR A 39 -34.25 6.80 13.74
CA TYR A 39 -32.92 6.78 13.14
C TYR A 39 -32.44 5.33 12.94
N ALA A 40 -32.46 4.53 14.00
CA ALA A 40 -31.95 3.15 13.97
C ALA A 40 -32.83 2.23 13.08
N CYS A 41 -34.15 2.39 13.14
CA CYS A 41 -35.07 1.66 12.28
C CYS A 41 -34.87 2.02 10.79
N ALA A 42 -34.65 3.28 10.47
CA ALA A 42 -34.36 3.71 9.10
C ALA A 42 -33.06 3.09 8.57
N ASP A 43 -31.99 3.06 9.39
CA ASP A 43 -30.72 2.43 9.00
C ASP A 43 -30.90 0.93 8.70
N ALA A 44 -31.67 0.21 9.53
CA ALA A 44 -31.97 -1.21 9.32
C ALA A 44 -32.84 -1.47 8.07
N ASP A 45 -33.89 -0.68 7.87
CA ASP A 45 -34.79 -0.80 6.71
C ASP A 45 -34.06 -0.46 5.40
N ALA A 46 -33.32 0.66 5.37
CA ALA A 46 -32.54 1.05 4.20
C ALA A 46 -31.48 0.00 3.85
N ALA A 47 -30.82 -0.60 4.84
CA ALA A 47 -29.87 -1.69 4.60
C ALA A 47 -30.54 -2.90 3.94
N LEU A 48 -31.71 -3.33 4.44
CA LEU A 48 -32.44 -4.47 3.87
C LEU A 48 -32.90 -4.21 2.43
N GLN A 49 -33.43 -3.02 2.15
CA GLN A 49 -33.85 -2.62 0.80
C GLN A 49 -32.66 -2.57 -0.16
N LEU A 50 -31.53 -1.99 0.28
CA LEU A 50 -30.29 -1.94 -0.50
C LEU A 50 -29.76 -3.35 -0.79
N THR A 51 -29.75 -4.25 0.19
CA THR A 51 -29.28 -5.63 -0.01
C THR A 51 -30.05 -6.33 -1.12
N ARG A 52 -31.39 -6.25 -1.11
CA ARG A 52 -32.23 -6.88 -2.14
C ARG A 52 -31.92 -6.34 -3.55
N LEU A 53 -31.72 -5.03 -3.67
CA LEU A 53 -31.38 -4.40 -4.94
C LEU A 53 -29.96 -4.76 -5.41
N LEU A 54 -28.99 -4.64 -4.53
CA LEU A 54 -27.57 -4.79 -4.86
C LEU A 54 -27.18 -6.25 -5.10
N GLU A 55 -27.81 -7.21 -4.42
CA GLU A 55 -27.60 -8.63 -4.65
C GLU A 55 -27.96 -9.04 -6.08
N GLY A 56 -29.08 -8.51 -6.61
CA GLY A 56 -29.48 -8.70 -8.02
C GLY A 56 -28.38 -8.23 -8.98
N GLU A 57 -27.85 -7.01 -8.77
CA GLU A 57 -26.77 -6.50 -9.61
C GLU A 57 -25.46 -7.28 -9.47
N LEU A 58 -25.13 -7.78 -8.27
CA LEU A 58 -23.97 -8.61 -8.06
C LEU A 58 -24.08 -9.91 -8.87
N ARG A 59 -25.27 -10.53 -8.90
CA ARG A 59 -25.53 -11.72 -9.72
C ARG A 59 -25.43 -11.41 -11.21
N GLU A 60 -26.09 -10.36 -11.69
CA GLU A 60 -26.04 -9.94 -13.10
C GLU A 60 -24.61 -9.64 -13.58
N LYS A 61 -23.78 -9.05 -12.71
CA LYS A 61 -22.38 -8.73 -13.00
C LYS A 61 -21.43 -9.91 -12.74
N GLY A 62 -21.92 -11.06 -12.28
CA GLY A 62 -21.09 -12.23 -11.94
C GLY A 62 -20.13 -11.99 -10.78
N LEU A 63 -20.45 -11.06 -9.87
CA LEU A 63 -19.62 -10.65 -8.73
C LEU A 63 -20.02 -11.34 -7.42
N ILE A 64 -21.12 -12.10 -7.41
CA ILE A 64 -21.66 -12.72 -6.19
C ILE A 64 -20.65 -13.68 -5.53
N ALA A 65 -19.95 -14.50 -6.31
CA ALA A 65 -18.94 -15.42 -5.79
C ALA A 65 -17.77 -14.69 -5.11
N LEU A 66 -17.27 -13.60 -5.72
CA LEU A 66 -16.24 -12.78 -5.11
C LEU A 66 -16.73 -12.16 -3.80
N PHE A 67 -17.96 -11.65 -3.78
CA PHE A 67 -18.55 -11.06 -2.58
C PHE A 67 -18.67 -12.09 -1.45
N GLU A 68 -19.25 -13.26 -1.73
CA GLU A 68 -19.55 -14.28 -0.72
C GLU A 68 -18.30 -15.07 -0.26
N GLN A 69 -17.32 -15.27 -1.14
CA GLN A 69 -16.16 -16.11 -0.84
C GLN A 69 -14.94 -15.31 -0.37
N ILE A 70 -14.85 -14.01 -0.73
CA ILE A 70 -13.71 -13.16 -0.38
C ILE A 70 -14.15 -12.03 0.54
N GLU A 71 -15.08 -11.16 0.13
CA GLU A 71 -15.32 -9.93 0.89
C GLU A 71 -16.11 -10.16 2.18
N LEU A 72 -17.17 -10.95 2.14
CA LEU A 72 -18.03 -11.18 3.30
C LEU A 72 -17.34 -11.96 4.43
N PRO A 73 -16.61 -13.07 4.17
CA PRO A 73 -15.91 -13.80 5.23
C PRO A 73 -14.78 -12.98 5.86
N LEU A 74 -14.17 -12.08 5.07
CA LEU A 74 -13.10 -11.22 5.54
C LEU A 74 -13.56 -10.23 6.62
N VAL A 75 -14.84 -9.80 6.61
CA VAL A 75 -15.38 -8.86 7.61
C VAL A 75 -15.15 -9.36 9.03
N SER A 76 -15.50 -10.61 9.31
CA SER A 76 -15.35 -11.21 10.63
C SER A 76 -13.89 -11.35 11.05
N LEU A 77 -13.00 -11.62 10.10
CA LEU A 77 -11.57 -11.69 10.35
C LEU A 77 -11.00 -10.31 10.67
N LEU A 78 -11.28 -9.29 9.85
CA LEU A 78 -10.83 -7.92 10.08
C LEU A 78 -11.31 -7.41 11.44
N ASN A 79 -12.57 -7.64 11.79
CA ASN A 79 -13.10 -7.27 13.11
C ASN A 79 -12.29 -7.91 14.26
N ARG A 80 -11.89 -9.19 14.14
CA ARG A 80 -11.02 -9.81 15.15
C ARG A 80 -9.63 -9.18 15.16
N MET A 81 -9.00 -8.98 14.01
CA MET A 81 -7.68 -8.34 13.93
C MET A 81 -7.69 -6.95 14.58
N GLU A 82 -8.70 -6.13 14.26
CA GLU A 82 -8.87 -4.80 14.84
C GLU A 82 -9.09 -4.87 16.35
N MET A 83 -9.93 -5.80 16.83
CA MET A 83 -10.19 -5.98 18.27
C MET A 83 -9.01 -6.54 19.04
N THR A 84 -8.18 -7.38 18.41
CA THR A 84 -6.93 -7.90 18.99
C THR A 84 -5.91 -6.77 19.14
N GLY A 85 -5.76 -5.93 18.11
CA GLY A 85 -4.83 -4.81 18.09
C GLY A 85 -3.35 -5.23 18.11
N VAL A 86 -2.46 -4.24 18.16
CA VAL A 86 -1.01 -4.41 18.16
C VAL A 86 -0.39 -3.79 19.40
N ARG A 87 0.64 -4.43 19.96
CA ARG A 87 1.38 -3.91 21.12
C ARG A 87 2.62 -3.15 20.68
N ILE A 88 2.89 -2.04 21.36
CA ILE A 88 4.12 -1.26 21.17
C ILE A 88 4.84 -1.03 22.50
N ASP A 89 6.17 -0.91 22.44
CA ASP A 89 7.01 -0.44 23.53
C ASP A 89 7.00 1.11 23.57
N VAL A 90 6.11 1.66 24.38
CA VAL A 90 5.96 3.12 24.55
C VAL A 90 7.27 3.79 24.97
N GLY A 91 8.08 3.15 25.82
CA GLY A 91 9.36 3.69 26.27
C GLY A 91 10.35 3.83 25.12
N ARG A 92 10.45 2.82 24.26
CA ARG A 92 11.26 2.85 23.03
C ARG A 92 10.80 3.96 22.08
N PHE A 93 9.50 4.14 21.90
CA PHE A 93 8.96 5.22 21.06
C PHE A 93 9.33 6.62 21.58
N VAL A 94 9.26 6.83 22.90
CA VAL A 94 9.69 8.10 23.53
C VAL A 94 11.19 8.35 23.31
N ALA A 95 12.02 7.32 23.46
CA ALA A 95 13.46 7.42 23.21
C ALA A 95 13.77 7.76 21.74
N VAL A 96 13.09 7.12 20.80
CA VAL A 96 13.22 7.42 19.35
C VAL A 96 12.78 8.85 19.05
N SER A 97 11.68 9.34 19.65
CA SER A 97 11.26 10.74 19.48
C SER A 97 12.30 11.75 19.97
N ALA A 98 12.95 11.49 21.11
CA ALA A 98 14.02 12.32 21.63
C ALA A 98 15.24 12.36 20.68
N GLN A 99 15.66 11.19 20.17
CA GLN A 99 16.75 11.09 19.19
C GLN A 99 16.43 11.85 17.90
N LEU A 100 15.21 11.67 17.36
CA LEU A 100 14.75 12.40 16.18
C LEU A 100 14.73 13.91 16.41
N SER A 101 14.33 14.37 17.60
CA SER A 101 14.35 15.80 17.96
C SER A 101 15.76 16.39 17.89
N GLN A 102 16.75 15.69 18.45
CA GLN A 102 18.15 16.12 18.41
C GLN A 102 18.66 16.22 16.97
N ARG A 103 18.38 15.19 16.16
CA ARG A 103 18.82 15.16 14.76
C ARG A 103 18.13 16.23 13.91
N LEU A 104 16.83 16.46 14.10
CA LEU A 104 16.10 17.56 13.47
C LEU A 104 16.72 18.91 13.81
N GLY A 105 17.13 19.11 15.08
CA GLY A 105 17.85 20.31 15.50
C GLY A 105 19.16 20.51 14.74
N SER A 106 19.98 19.46 14.63
CA SER A 106 21.25 19.51 13.88
C SER A 106 21.03 19.85 12.40
N VAL A 107 20.12 19.12 11.74
CA VAL A 107 19.82 19.32 10.31
C VAL A 107 19.22 20.72 10.07
N ALA A 108 18.41 21.24 10.99
CA ALA A 108 17.89 22.59 10.90
C ALA A 108 19.00 23.65 10.95
N GLN A 109 19.98 23.50 11.85
CA GLN A 109 21.12 24.42 11.92
C GLN A 109 21.97 24.39 10.63
N GLU A 110 22.21 23.21 10.06
CA GLU A 110 22.88 23.08 8.76
C GLU A 110 22.08 23.78 7.65
N ILE A 111 20.75 23.60 7.63
CA ILE A 111 19.86 24.27 6.67
C ILE A 111 19.95 25.79 6.82
N TYR A 112 19.91 26.32 8.04
CA TYR A 112 19.98 27.76 8.29
C TYR A 112 21.34 28.33 7.91
N ALA A 113 22.43 27.60 8.15
CA ALA A 113 23.78 27.99 7.73
C ALA A 113 23.90 28.08 6.21
N ILE A 114 23.34 27.11 5.47
CA ILE A 114 23.36 27.12 4.00
C ILE A 114 22.44 28.22 3.43
N ALA A 115 21.27 28.42 4.04
CA ALA A 115 20.29 29.41 3.59
C ALA A 115 20.64 30.86 3.99
N GLY A 116 21.57 31.05 4.94
CA GLY A 116 21.97 32.37 5.47
C GLY A 116 20.94 33.02 6.41
N ARG A 117 19.83 32.34 6.73
CA ARG A 117 18.79 32.81 7.65
C ARG A 117 17.93 31.69 8.20
N ALA A 118 17.29 31.94 9.34
CA ALA A 118 16.26 31.06 9.87
C ALA A 118 14.92 31.20 9.10
N PHE A 119 14.20 30.09 8.98
CA PHE A 119 12.85 30.03 8.40
C PHE A 119 12.15 28.73 8.82
N ASN A 120 10.85 28.63 8.54
CA ASN A 120 10.07 27.41 8.77
C ASN A 120 10.32 26.41 7.61
N ILE A 121 11.13 25.38 7.89
CA ILE A 121 11.55 24.34 6.93
C ILE A 121 10.37 23.45 6.50
N SER A 122 9.37 23.30 7.37
CA SER A 122 8.15 22.54 7.11
C SER A 122 7.16 23.32 6.23
N SER A 123 7.32 24.63 6.07
CA SER A 123 6.46 25.48 5.24
C SER A 123 6.89 25.45 3.77
N PRO A 124 6.07 24.89 2.85
CA PRO A 124 6.41 24.87 1.42
C PRO A 124 6.63 26.27 0.84
N LYS A 125 5.88 27.26 1.34
CA LYS A 125 5.98 28.67 0.91
C LYS A 125 7.34 29.26 1.27
N GLN A 126 7.76 29.14 2.52
CA GLN A 126 9.04 29.73 2.96
C GLN A 126 10.23 29.00 2.33
N VAL A 127 10.16 27.67 2.19
CA VAL A 127 11.17 26.90 1.44
C VAL A 127 11.27 27.39 -0.01
N GLY A 128 10.13 27.62 -0.67
CA GLY A 128 10.10 28.12 -2.04
C GLY A 128 10.72 29.51 -2.17
N GLU A 129 10.43 30.41 -1.24
CA GLU A 129 11.05 31.75 -1.20
C GLU A 129 12.58 31.66 -1.06
N VAL A 130 13.09 30.84 -0.13
CA VAL A 130 14.55 30.66 0.05
C VAL A 130 15.19 30.11 -1.22
N LEU A 131 14.65 29.01 -1.77
CA LEU A 131 15.27 28.34 -2.91
C LEU A 131 15.24 29.18 -4.18
N PHE A 132 14.09 29.77 -4.52
CA PHE A 132 13.90 30.35 -5.85
C PHE A 132 14.06 31.87 -5.89
N ARG A 133 13.80 32.57 -4.78
CA ARG A 133 13.99 34.02 -4.70
C ARG A 133 15.34 34.37 -4.11
N ASP A 134 15.65 33.86 -2.91
CA ASP A 134 16.84 34.28 -2.18
C ASP A 134 18.12 33.64 -2.78
N MET A 135 18.09 32.36 -3.14
CA MET A 135 19.21 31.65 -3.79
C MET A 135 19.18 31.71 -5.33
N GLY A 136 18.10 32.24 -5.92
CA GLY A 136 17.97 32.39 -7.37
C GLY A 136 17.93 31.09 -8.16
N LEU A 137 17.58 29.95 -7.54
CA LEU A 137 17.44 28.68 -8.26
C LEU A 137 16.28 28.77 -9.27
N ARG A 138 16.40 28.06 -10.39
CA ARG A 138 15.33 28.05 -11.40
C ARG A 138 14.19 27.11 -10.96
N PRO A 139 12.95 27.60 -10.83
CA PRO A 139 11.83 26.76 -10.45
C PRO A 139 11.43 25.82 -11.58
N THR A 140 11.36 24.51 -11.32
CA THR A 140 10.92 23.52 -12.31
C THR A 140 9.39 23.49 -12.46
N ARG A 141 8.65 23.83 -11.39
CA ARG A 141 7.18 23.81 -11.38
C ARG A 141 6.63 24.91 -10.49
N VAL A 142 5.67 25.67 -11.02
CA VAL A 142 4.92 26.70 -10.29
C VAL A 142 3.47 26.25 -10.18
N GLY A 143 2.98 26.14 -8.95
CA GLY A 143 1.59 25.79 -8.65
C GLY A 143 0.72 27.01 -8.39
N LYS A 144 -0.57 26.78 -8.12
CA LYS A 144 -1.53 27.85 -7.78
C LYS A 144 -1.16 28.63 -6.51
N THR A 145 -0.42 28.01 -5.59
CA THR A 145 -0.05 28.57 -4.28
C THR A 145 1.39 29.08 -4.22
N GLY A 146 2.10 29.14 -5.35
CA GLY A 146 3.50 29.56 -5.44
C GLY A 146 4.42 28.46 -5.99
N TYR A 147 5.72 28.56 -5.70
CA TYR A 147 6.70 27.57 -6.15
C TYR A 147 6.44 26.19 -5.54
N SER A 148 6.49 25.12 -6.35
CA SER A 148 6.42 23.76 -5.82
C SER A 148 7.73 23.42 -5.12
N THR A 149 7.62 22.82 -3.93
CA THR A 149 8.75 22.25 -3.18
C THR A 149 8.46 20.79 -2.86
N ASP A 150 7.74 20.11 -3.75
CA ASP A 150 7.43 18.68 -3.60
C ASP A 150 8.71 17.84 -3.70
N ILE A 151 8.63 16.58 -3.24
CA ILE A 151 9.78 15.67 -3.18
C ILE A 151 10.51 15.61 -4.52
N SER A 152 9.78 15.44 -5.64
CA SER A 152 10.39 15.34 -6.97
C SER A 152 11.12 16.61 -7.41
N VAL A 153 10.63 17.80 -7.05
CA VAL A 153 11.29 19.08 -7.35
C VAL A 153 12.57 19.22 -6.53
N LEU A 154 12.52 18.91 -5.23
CA LEU A 154 13.70 18.99 -4.36
C LEU A 154 14.76 17.94 -4.73
N GLU A 155 14.35 16.73 -5.13
CA GLU A 155 15.26 15.69 -5.62
C GLU A 155 15.94 16.14 -6.91
N GLN A 156 15.19 16.70 -7.86
CA GLN A 156 15.75 17.24 -9.09
C GLN A 156 16.78 18.35 -8.83
N LEU A 157 16.47 19.30 -7.94
CA LEU A 157 17.44 20.34 -7.56
C LEU A 157 18.67 19.72 -6.85
N GLY A 158 18.46 18.67 -6.05
CA GLY A 158 19.55 17.91 -5.45
C GLY A 158 20.47 17.25 -6.48
N ARG A 159 19.91 16.71 -7.57
CA ARG A 159 20.68 16.14 -8.69
C ARG A 159 21.51 17.18 -9.44
N GLN A 160 21.04 18.43 -9.49
CA GLN A 160 21.79 19.55 -10.05
C GLN A 160 22.97 20.01 -9.15
N GLY A 161 23.20 19.33 -8.03
CA GLY A 161 24.31 19.62 -7.12
C GLY A 161 23.94 20.56 -5.97
N HIS A 162 22.68 20.99 -5.85
CA HIS A 162 22.27 21.88 -4.76
C HIS A 162 22.14 21.11 -3.44
N VAL A 163 22.90 21.55 -2.43
CA VAL A 163 22.95 20.88 -1.11
C VAL A 163 21.68 21.13 -0.29
N LEU A 164 21.16 22.37 -0.30
CA LEU A 164 20.01 22.76 0.53
C LEU A 164 18.75 21.90 0.28
N PRO A 165 18.32 21.63 -0.97
CA PRO A 165 17.19 20.73 -1.24
C PRO A 165 17.34 19.33 -0.64
N LYS A 166 18.54 18.73 -0.69
CA LYS A 166 18.80 17.40 -0.09
C LYS A 166 18.61 17.44 1.42
N LYS A 167 19.09 18.49 2.08
CA LYS A 167 18.92 18.68 3.53
C LYS A 167 17.48 18.92 3.93
N ILE A 168 16.71 19.68 3.13
CA ILE A 168 15.27 19.86 3.35
C ILE A 168 14.51 18.53 3.22
N LEU A 169 14.87 17.69 2.23
CA LEU A 169 14.30 16.35 2.09
C LEU A 169 14.59 15.47 3.30
N GLU A 170 15.85 15.47 3.77
CA GLU A 170 16.25 14.77 5.01
C GLU A 170 15.41 15.25 6.20
N TYR A 171 15.32 16.57 6.40
CA TYR A 171 14.54 17.17 7.49
C TYR A 171 13.08 16.75 7.45
N ARG A 172 12.41 16.87 6.29
CA ARG A 172 11.00 16.50 6.13
C ARG A 172 10.75 15.01 6.33
N ALA A 173 11.68 14.16 5.91
CA ALA A 173 11.59 12.72 6.14
C ALA A 173 11.67 12.38 7.64
N LEU A 174 12.63 12.96 8.35
CA LEU A 174 12.78 12.80 9.81
C LEU A 174 11.57 13.36 10.57
N GLU A 175 11.11 14.55 10.20
CA GLU A 175 9.97 15.20 10.84
C GLU A 175 8.71 14.37 10.66
N LYS A 176 8.46 13.85 9.45
CA LYS A 176 7.33 12.95 9.18
C LYS A 176 7.40 11.68 10.05
N ILE A 177 8.57 11.06 10.19
CA ILE A 177 8.73 9.86 11.03
C ILE A 177 8.41 10.20 12.48
N LYS A 178 8.92 11.33 12.97
CA LYS A 178 8.69 11.79 14.35
C LYS A 178 7.21 12.10 14.60
N SER A 179 6.61 12.99 13.81
CA SER A 179 5.26 13.49 14.04
C SER A 179 4.20 12.42 13.83
N THR A 180 4.35 11.61 12.79
CA THR A 180 3.33 10.64 12.36
C THR A 180 3.43 9.33 13.11
N TYR A 181 4.63 8.93 13.54
CA TYR A 181 4.84 7.64 14.20
C TYR A 181 5.36 7.80 15.63
N ALA A 182 6.54 8.39 15.83
CA ALA A 182 7.20 8.42 17.14
C ALA A 182 6.36 9.10 18.22
N ASP A 183 5.72 10.23 17.89
CA ASP A 183 4.91 11.02 18.83
C ASP A 183 3.44 10.60 18.87
N ALA A 184 2.90 10.11 17.76
CA ALA A 184 1.48 9.86 17.61
C ALA A 184 1.07 8.47 18.10
N LEU A 185 1.83 7.42 17.76
CA LEU A 185 1.46 6.04 18.10
C LEU A 185 1.31 5.81 19.61
N PRO A 186 2.21 6.31 20.49
CA PRO A 186 2.03 6.19 21.93
C PRO A 186 0.72 6.79 22.45
N LYS A 187 0.21 7.86 21.81
CA LYS A 187 -1.04 8.53 22.20
C LYS A 187 -2.29 7.77 21.74
N MET A 188 -2.12 6.83 20.81
CA MET A 188 -3.20 5.99 20.26
C MET A 188 -3.35 4.67 21.00
N VAL A 189 -2.50 4.39 22.00
CA VAL A 189 -2.63 3.20 22.84
C VAL A 189 -3.94 3.27 23.63
N ASN A 190 -4.80 2.28 23.42
CA ASN A 190 -6.05 2.16 24.15
C ASN A 190 -5.77 1.78 25.61
N ARG A 191 -6.32 2.55 26.54
CA ARG A 191 -6.07 2.36 27.99
C ARG A 191 -6.59 1.05 28.55
N ARG A 192 -7.60 0.44 27.93
CA ARG A 192 -8.21 -0.81 28.40
C ARG A 192 -7.40 -2.04 27.99
N THR A 193 -6.87 -2.03 26.77
CA THR A 193 -6.15 -3.18 26.19
C THR A 193 -4.63 -3.03 26.26
N GLY A 194 -4.12 -1.80 26.43
CA GLY A 194 -2.69 -1.51 26.31
C GLY A 194 -2.16 -1.63 24.86
N ARG A 195 -3.06 -1.68 23.87
CA ARG A 195 -2.74 -1.92 22.45
C ARG A 195 -3.26 -0.80 21.56
N ILE A 196 -2.71 -0.71 20.36
CA ILE A 196 -3.21 0.16 19.29
C ILE A 196 -4.16 -0.66 18.42
N HIS A 197 -5.31 -0.09 18.09
CA HIS A 197 -6.34 -0.73 17.27
C HIS A 197 -6.47 0.07 15.97
N THR A 198 -5.79 -0.40 14.92
CA THR A 198 -5.92 0.21 13.57
C THR A 198 -7.30 -0.10 12.98
N SER A 199 -7.78 0.74 12.07
CA SER A 199 -8.97 0.46 11.27
C SER A 199 -8.59 0.05 9.86
N TYR A 200 -9.02 -1.15 9.45
CA TYR A 200 -8.87 -1.69 8.11
C TYR A 200 -10.09 -1.34 7.25
N ASN A 201 -9.86 -0.47 6.28
CA ASN A 201 -10.89 -0.04 5.34
C ASN A 201 -10.93 -0.97 4.13
N GLN A 202 -11.97 -1.79 4.06
CA GLN A 202 -12.15 -2.82 3.02
C GLN A 202 -12.66 -2.27 1.68
N THR A 203 -13.35 -1.12 1.68
CA THR A 203 -14.09 -0.60 0.50
C THR A 203 -13.55 0.72 -0.07
N ILE A 204 -12.33 1.14 0.30
CA ILE A 204 -11.75 2.43 -0.13
C ILE A 204 -10.91 2.30 -1.40
N ALA A 205 -9.98 1.34 -1.47
CA ALA A 205 -9.04 1.27 -2.57
C ALA A 205 -9.71 0.76 -3.85
N ALA A 206 -9.55 1.50 -4.96
CA ALA A 206 -10.16 1.16 -6.25
C ALA A 206 -9.69 -0.20 -6.84
N THR A 207 -8.58 -0.75 -6.34
CA THR A 207 -8.05 -2.07 -6.74
C THR A 207 -8.49 -3.20 -5.83
N GLY A 208 -9.23 -2.93 -4.75
CA GLY A 208 -9.64 -3.94 -3.78
C GLY A 208 -8.64 -4.21 -2.66
N ARG A 209 -7.51 -3.49 -2.62
CA ARG A 209 -6.57 -3.54 -1.48
C ARG A 209 -7.24 -3.07 -0.19
N LEU A 210 -6.83 -3.68 0.93
CA LEU A 210 -7.07 -3.11 2.24
C LEU A 210 -6.25 -1.83 2.39
N SER A 211 -6.80 -0.85 3.10
CA SER A 211 -6.05 0.32 3.56
C SER A 211 -6.23 0.47 5.06
N SER A 212 -5.26 1.05 5.74
CA SER A 212 -5.26 1.19 7.20
C SER A 212 -5.27 2.66 7.61
N SER A 213 -6.04 2.98 8.65
CA SER A 213 -6.15 4.32 9.25
C SER A 213 -6.17 4.25 10.77
N GLU A 214 -5.84 5.38 11.41
CA GLU A 214 -5.94 5.59 12.86
C GLU A 214 -5.29 4.49 13.74
N PRO A 215 -4.01 4.14 13.55
CA PRO A 215 -3.03 4.71 12.62
C PRO A 215 -2.93 3.93 11.30
N ASN A 216 -2.31 4.54 10.28
CA ASN A 216 -1.94 3.83 9.05
C ASN A 216 -0.66 3.01 9.27
N LEU A 217 -0.83 1.71 9.53
CA LEU A 217 0.28 0.77 9.75
C LEU A 217 0.95 0.31 8.44
N GLN A 218 0.29 0.49 7.29
CA GLN A 218 0.84 0.08 6.00
C GLN A 218 1.98 0.98 5.51
N ASN A 219 2.06 2.23 5.98
CA ASN A 219 3.02 3.22 5.47
C ASN A 219 4.27 3.41 6.35
N ILE A 220 4.53 2.50 7.30
CA ILE A 220 5.69 2.59 8.19
C ILE A 220 6.97 2.26 7.40
N PRO A 221 7.92 3.22 7.27
CA PRO A 221 9.11 3.03 6.43
C PRO A 221 9.98 1.86 6.89
N VAL A 222 10.52 1.09 5.93
CA VAL A 222 11.39 -0.08 6.20
C VAL A 222 12.87 0.15 5.87
N ARG A 223 13.15 1.06 4.92
CA ARG A 223 14.52 1.20 4.35
C ARG A 223 15.44 2.12 5.15
N THR A 224 14.88 3.04 5.94
CA THR A 224 15.66 4.00 6.72
C THR A 224 15.94 3.48 8.12
N ALA A 225 17.04 3.92 8.74
CA ALA A 225 17.39 3.50 10.10
C ALA A 225 16.32 3.92 11.12
N GLU A 226 15.71 5.08 10.91
CA GLU A 226 14.64 5.63 11.74
C GLU A 226 13.33 4.86 11.55
N GLY A 227 13.01 4.45 10.31
CA GLY A 227 11.88 3.58 10.03
C GLY A 227 12.02 2.21 10.70
N ARG A 228 13.21 1.62 10.62
CA ARG A 228 13.55 0.38 11.35
C ARG A 228 13.45 0.56 12.86
N ALA A 229 13.84 1.71 13.39
CA ALA A 229 13.68 2.01 14.82
C ALA A 229 12.21 2.07 15.26
N ILE A 230 11.30 2.58 14.41
CA ILE A 230 9.85 2.53 14.66
C ILE A 230 9.34 1.09 14.62
N ARG A 231 9.71 0.28 13.62
CA ARG A 231 9.30 -1.13 13.52
C ARG A 231 9.77 -1.97 14.72
N ARG A 232 10.98 -1.72 15.21
CA ARG A 232 11.51 -2.29 16.46
C ARG A 232 10.65 -2.01 17.69
N GLY A 233 9.81 -0.99 17.65
CA GLY A 233 8.88 -0.67 18.73
C GLY A 233 7.61 -1.52 18.76
N PHE A 234 7.31 -2.27 17.69
CA PHE A 234 6.18 -3.22 17.66
C PHE A 234 6.66 -4.57 18.18
N ILE A 235 6.04 -5.04 19.25
CA ILE A 235 6.50 -6.20 20.04
C ILE A 235 5.38 -7.22 20.20
N PRO A 236 5.69 -8.48 20.57
CA PRO A 236 4.70 -9.49 20.88
C PRO A 236 3.69 -9.01 21.92
N LEU A 237 2.47 -9.47 21.76
CA LEU A 237 1.32 -9.11 22.56
C LEU A 237 1.47 -9.57 24.01
N GLU A 238 2.05 -10.75 24.22
CA GLU A 238 2.19 -11.43 25.52
C GLU A 238 3.63 -11.91 25.77
N ASP A 239 3.96 -12.19 27.03
CA ASP A 239 5.28 -12.72 27.37
C ASP A 239 5.37 -14.20 26.94
N GLY A 240 6.50 -14.59 26.36
CA GLY A 240 6.67 -15.92 25.75
C GLY A 240 6.09 -16.06 24.33
N HIS A 241 5.52 -14.98 23.79
CA HIS A 241 5.15 -14.89 22.39
C HIS A 241 6.29 -14.30 21.55
N VAL A 242 6.23 -14.56 20.24
CA VAL A 242 7.08 -13.96 19.22
C VAL A 242 6.19 -13.37 18.13
N LEU A 243 6.78 -12.52 17.28
CA LEU A 243 6.16 -12.11 16.03
C LEU A 243 6.65 -13.01 14.90
N MET A 244 5.74 -13.39 14.01
CA MET A 244 6.05 -14.08 12.76
C MET A 244 5.48 -13.28 11.60
N ALA A 245 6.31 -12.91 10.64
CA ALA A 245 5.87 -12.27 9.39
C ALA A 245 5.98 -13.25 8.24
N ALA A 246 4.93 -13.33 7.43
CA ALA A 246 4.86 -14.13 6.21
C ALA A 246 4.56 -13.20 5.03
N ASP A 247 5.51 -13.08 4.10
CA ASP A 247 5.46 -12.15 2.97
C ASP A 247 5.47 -12.90 1.64
N TYR A 248 4.61 -12.51 0.70
CA TYR A 248 4.66 -13.08 -0.63
C TYR A 248 5.87 -12.57 -1.42
N SER A 249 6.71 -13.49 -1.87
CA SER A 249 7.88 -13.14 -2.65
C SER A 249 7.47 -12.72 -4.08
N GLN A 250 7.40 -11.40 -4.30
CA GLN A 250 7.17 -10.76 -5.61
C GLN A 250 5.83 -11.13 -6.25
N ILE A 251 4.75 -11.11 -5.46
CA ILE A 251 3.40 -11.52 -5.89
C ILE A 251 2.93 -10.87 -7.20
N GLU A 252 3.17 -9.56 -7.37
CA GLU A 252 2.74 -8.84 -8.58
C GLU A 252 3.44 -9.34 -9.85
N LEU A 253 4.72 -9.72 -9.77
CA LEU A 253 5.46 -10.27 -10.91
C LEU A 253 5.03 -11.70 -11.24
N ARG A 254 4.67 -12.51 -10.23
CA ARG A 254 4.10 -13.84 -10.44
C ARG A 254 2.73 -13.78 -11.10
N VAL A 255 1.90 -12.83 -10.67
CA VAL A 255 0.61 -12.53 -11.29
C VAL A 255 0.79 -12.06 -12.74
N LEU A 256 1.76 -11.18 -13.01
CA LEU A 256 2.11 -10.78 -14.38
C LEU A 256 2.51 -11.99 -15.23
N ALA A 257 3.37 -12.88 -14.72
CA ALA A 257 3.79 -14.08 -15.43
C ALA A 257 2.59 -14.98 -15.79
N HIS A 258 1.63 -15.12 -14.87
CA HIS A 258 0.39 -15.87 -15.14
C HIS A 258 -0.47 -15.21 -16.23
N PHE A 259 -0.76 -13.91 -16.13
CA PHE A 259 -1.60 -13.21 -17.11
C PHE A 259 -0.99 -13.21 -18.52
N THR A 260 0.32 -13.04 -18.59
CA THR A 260 1.03 -12.91 -19.87
C THR A 260 1.34 -14.26 -20.49
N GLY A 261 1.44 -15.32 -19.67
CA GLY A 261 1.89 -16.64 -20.09
C GLY A 261 3.27 -16.61 -20.73
N ASP A 262 4.09 -15.59 -20.44
CA ASP A 262 5.37 -15.39 -21.09
C ASP A 262 6.33 -16.53 -20.71
N PRO A 263 6.83 -17.34 -21.67
CA PRO A 263 7.62 -18.53 -21.37
C PRO A 263 8.87 -18.22 -20.54
N SER A 264 9.52 -17.09 -20.79
CA SER A 264 10.73 -16.69 -20.06
C SER A 264 10.42 -16.33 -18.61
N LEU A 265 9.33 -15.60 -18.36
CA LEU A 265 8.89 -15.27 -17.00
C LEU A 265 8.43 -16.51 -16.24
N VAL A 266 7.64 -17.37 -16.89
CA VAL A 266 7.11 -18.60 -16.29
C VAL A 266 8.25 -19.54 -15.89
N GLU A 267 9.21 -19.74 -16.80
CA GLU A 267 10.37 -20.59 -16.53
C GLU A 267 11.25 -20.02 -15.42
N ALA A 268 11.48 -18.71 -15.41
CA ALA A 268 12.26 -18.05 -14.35
C ALA A 268 11.68 -18.32 -12.96
N PHE A 269 10.35 -18.23 -12.80
CA PHE A 269 9.72 -18.50 -11.50
C PHE A 269 9.69 -19.99 -11.15
N ARG A 270 9.56 -20.89 -12.13
CA ARG A 270 9.57 -22.34 -11.89
C ARG A 270 10.95 -22.86 -11.47
N THR A 271 12.00 -22.29 -12.05
CA THR A 271 13.40 -22.66 -11.76
C THR A 271 14.02 -21.86 -10.61
N GLY A 272 13.29 -20.90 -10.03
CA GLY A 272 13.77 -20.08 -8.92
C GLY A 272 14.82 -19.05 -9.32
N LEU A 273 14.90 -18.67 -10.58
CA LEU A 273 15.81 -17.62 -11.07
C LEU A 273 15.40 -16.25 -10.53
N ASP A 274 16.39 -15.42 -10.21
CA ASP A 274 16.16 -14.02 -9.86
C ASP A 274 15.70 -13.24 -11.11
N ILE A 275 14.41 -12.89 -11.14
CA ILE A 275 13.80 -12.23 -12.30
C ILE A 275 14.42 -10.87 -12.58
N HIS A 276 14.87 -10.13 -11.56
CA HIS A 276 15.51 -8.83 -11.77
C HIS A 276 16.89 -8.99 -12.39
N ARG A 277 17.65 -10.01 -11.98
CA ARG A 277 18.94 -10.33 -12.63
C ARG A 277 18.73 -10.84 -14.05
N LEU A 278 17.71 -11.67 -14.28
CA LEU A 278 17.37 -12.12 -15.63
C LEU A 278 16.98 -10.94 -16.52
N THR A 279 16.11 -10.05 -16.06
CA THR A 279 15.74 -8.84 -16.80
C THR A 279 16.97 -7.97 -17.05
N ALA A 280 17.84 -7.79 -16.05
CA ALA A 280 19.07 -7.03 -16.21
C ALA A 280 19.97 -7.63 -17.31
N SER A 281 20.23 -8.93 -17.28
CA SER A 281 21.10 -9.57 -18.28
C SER A 281 20.56 -9.38 -19.70
N ARG A 282 19.23 -9.39 -19.87
CA ARG A 282 18.56 -9.16 -21.16
C ARG A 282 18.60 -7.70 -21.60
N VAL A 283 18.28 -6.76 -20.72
CA VAL A 283 18.19 -5.32 -21.03
C VAL A 283 19.59 -4.71 -21.23
N PHE A 284 20.59 -5.15 -20.44
CA PHE A 284 21.97 -4.68 -20.57
C PHE A 284 22.81 -5.51 -21.57
N GLY A 285 22.26 -6.61 -22.10
CA GLY A 285 22.95 -7.45 -23.08
C GLY A 285 24.22 -8.13 -22.54
N CYS A 286 24.22 -8.53 -21.26
CA CYS A 286 25.35 -9.20 -20.60
C CYS A 286 24.98 -10.62 -20.13
N LEU A 287 25.98 -11.42 -19.75
CA LEU A 287 25.71 -12.74 -19.16
C LEU A 287 25.12 -12.57 -17.74
N PRO A 288 24.26 -13.50 -17.27
CA PRO A 288 23.67 -13.41 -15.92
C PRO A 288 24.71 -13.28 -14.79
N GLN A 289 25.89 -13.88 -14.95
CA GLN A 289 27.00 -13.76 -13.99
C GLN A 289 27.64 -12.37 -13.95
N ASP A 290 27.53 -11.60 -15.02
CA ASP A 290 28.12 -10.26 -15.16
C ASP A 290 27.16 -9.16 -14.68
N VAL A 291 25.95 -9.55 -14.26
CA VAL A 291 24.96 -8.62 -13.72
C VAL A 291 25.44 -8.11 -12.37
N THR A 292 25.74 -6.81 -12.30
CA THR A 292 26.05 -6.13 -11.04
C THR A 292 24.78 -5.90 -10.22
N ASP A 293 24.94 -5.62 -8.93
CA ASP A 293 23.79 -5.27 -8.07
C ASP A 293 23.12 -3.96 -8.47
N GLU A 294 23.88 -3.03 -9.05
CA GLU A 294 23.33 -1.80 -9.64
C GLU A 294 22.45 -2.11 -10.85
N MET A 295 22.92 -2.94 -11.79
CA MET A 295 22.13 -3.38 -12.95
C MET A 295 20.84 -4.09 -12.50
N ARG A 296 20.94 -4.95 -11.47
CA ARG A 296 19.78 -5.62 -10.88
C ARG A 296 18.80 -4.61 -10.27
N ALA A 297 19.27 -3.58 -9.56
CA ALA A 297 18.43 -2.54 -8.98
C ALA A 297 17.73 -1.71 -10.06
N GLN A 298 18.42 -1.36 -11.14
CA GLN A 298 17.83 -0.66 -12.28
C GLN A 298 16.77 -1.54 -12.98
N ALA A 299 17.06 -2.82 -13.23
CA ALA A 299 16.11 -3.76 -13.82
C ALA A 299 14.87 -3.99 -12.93
N LYS A 300 15.04 -3.94 -11.60
CA LYS A 300 13.90 -3.94 -10.66
C LYS A 300 12.98 -2.74 -10.88
N VAL A 301 13.54 -1.54 -11.03
CA VAL A 301 12.77 -0.34 -11.35
C VAL A 301 12.06 -0.48 -12.70
N VAL A 302 12.73 -1.05 -13.72
CA VAL A 302 12.11 -1.35 -15.02
C VAL A 302 10.93 -2.32 -14.86
N ASN A 303 11.12 -3.47 -14.18
CA ASN A 303 10.07 -4.47 -13.96
C ASN A 303 8.81 -3.86 -13.33
N PHE A 304 8.97 -3.13 -12.24
CA PHE A 304 7.85 -2.48 -11.58
C PHE A 304 7.28 -1.31 -12.40
N GLY A 305 8.14 -0.55 -13.09
CA GLY A 305 7.73 0.49 -14.02
C GLY A 305 6.77 -0.05 -15.09
N ILE A 306 7.10 -1.19 -15.71
CA ILE A 306 6.26 -1.83 -16.71
C ILE A 306 4.94 -2.33 -16.11
N ILE A 307 4.95 -2.98 -14.93
CA ILE A 307 3.72 -3.40 -14.21
C ILE A 307 2.77 -2.21 -13.98
N TYR A 308 3.33 -1.02 -13.70
CA TYR A 308 2.56 0.20 -13.47
C TYR A 308 2.26 1.01 -14.75
N GLY A 309 2.60 0.46 -15.93
CA GLY A 309 2.41 1.13 -17.23
C GLY A 309 3.23 2.42 -17.38
N MET A 310 4.35 2.53 -16.68
CA MET A 310 5.19 3.73 -16.67
C MET A 310 5.66 4.07 -18.09
N SER A 311 5.61 5.36 -18.43
CA SER A 311 6.14 5.84 -19.71
C SER A 311 7.66 5.94 -19.67
N ALA A 312 8.31 5.99 -20.84
CA ALA A 312 9.74 6.27 -20.95
C ALA A 312 10.17 7.54 -20.20
N HIS A 313 9.29 8.54 -20.10
CA HIS A 313 9.55 9.75 -19.32
C HIS A 313 9.59 9.46 -17.82
N GLY A 314 8.60 8.74 -17.27
CA GLY A 314 8.59 8.38 -15.85
C GLY A 314 9.75 7.45 -15.48
N LEU A 315 10.09 6.51 -16.38
CA LEU A 315 11.22 5.60 -16.17
C LEU A 315 12.56 6.34 -16.19
N ALA A 316 12.74 7.29 -17.11
CA ALA A 316 13.92 8.16 -17.15
C ALA A 316 14.11 8.97 -15.86
N GLU A 317 13.02 9.48 -15.27
CA GLU A 317 13.08 10.20 -14.00
C GLU A 317 13.48 9.30 -12.83
N GLN A 318 12.97 8.06 -12.77
CA GLN A 318 13.31 7.12 -11.68
C GLN A 318 14.71 6.53 -11.78
N LEU A 319 15.18 6.25 -13.00
CA LEU A 319 16.50 5.67 -13.25
C LEU A 319 17.60 6.74 -13.42
N GLU A 320 17.23 8.02 -13.50
CA GLU A 320 18.16 9.13 -13.72
C GLU A 320 18.96 9.00 -15.03
N ILE A 321 18.30 8.48 -16.07
CA ILE A 321 18.87 8.27 -17.41
C ILE A 321 18.19 9.16 -18.47
N SER A 322 18.76 9.22 -19.68
CA SER A 322 18.10 9.93 -20.78
C SER A 322 16.78 9.27 -21.16
N ARG A 323 15.81 10.07 -21.65
CA ARG A 323 14.54 9.55 -22.17
C ARG A 323 14.73 8.53 -23.29
N THR A 324 15.77 8.71 -24.11
CA THR A 324 16.13 7.77 -25.18
C THR A 324 16.57 6.43 -24.62
N GLN A 325 17.44 6.41 -23.60
CA GLN A 325 17.85 5.18 -22.93
C GLN A 325 16.66 4.49 -22.24
N ALA A 326 15.79 5.26 -21.56
CA ALA A 326 14.60 4.69 -20.93
C ALA A 326 13.63 4.07 -21.96
N ALA A 327 13.45 4.70 -23.12
CA ALA A 327 12.66 4.12 -24.21
C ALA A 327 13.29 2.81 -24.72
N GLN A 328 14.62 2.81 -24.91
CA GLN A 328 15.36 1.61 -25.31
C GLN A 328 15.19 0.46 -24.30
N PHE A 329 15.26 0.74 -23.00
CA PHE A 329 15.04 -0.27 -21.95
C PHE A 329 13.62 -0.86 -22.01
N ILE A 330 12.60 -0.05 -22.28
CA ILE A 330 11.22 -0.53 -22.45
C ILE A 330 11.12 -1.42 -23.70
N ASP A 331 11.74 -1.03 -24.81
CA ASP A 331 11.72 -1.80 -26.05
C ASP A 331 12.46 -3.14 -25.91
N ASP A 332 13.63 -3.14 -25.26
CA ASP A 332 14.40 -4.35 -24.98
C ASP A 332 13.68 -5.27 -23.99
N TYR A 333 12.98 -4.70 -23.01
CA TYR A 333 12.11 -5.45 -22.11
C TYR A 333 11.01 -6.19 -22.87
N PHE A 334 10.27 -5.49 -23.74
CA PHE A 334 9.22 -6.12 -24.54
C PHE A 334 9.74 -7.11 -25.58
N ARG A 335 10.99 -6.94 -26.05
CA ARG A 335 11.66 -7.93 -26.90
C ARG A 335 12.03 -9.19 -26.10
N ALA A 336 12.47 -9.04 -24.85
CA ALA A 336 12.79 -10.15 -23.96
C ALA A 336 11.54 -10.90 -23.48
N TYR A 337 10.43 -10.18 -23.31
CA TYR A 337 9.16 -10.70 -22.78
C TYR A 337 7.98 -10.36 -23.71
N PRO A 338 7.91 -10.98 -24.90
CA PRO A 338 6.88 -10.67 -25.90
C PRO A 338 5.46 -10.94 -25.40
N GLY A 339 5.27 -11.88 -24.47
CA GLY A 339 3.96 -12.16 -23.85
C GLY A 339 3.44 -10.95 -23.06
N VAL A 340 4.34 -10.19 -22.42
CA VAL A 340 3.99 -8.98 -21.67
C VAL A 340 3.50 -7.88 -22.59
N LYS A 341 4.18 -7.67 -23.73
CA LYS A 341 3.77 -6.68 -24.73
C LYS A 341 2.37 -6.99 -25.27
N ARG A 342 2.18 -8.23 -25.72
CA ARG A 342 0.90 -8.71 -26.26
C ARG A 342 -0.24 -8.51 -25.26
N TRP A 343 -0.07 -8.96 -24.02
CA TRP A 343 -1.07 -8.81 -22.97
C TRP A 343 -1.39 -7.34 -22.66
N THR A 344 -0.37 -6.46 -22.66
CA THR A 344 -0.55 -5.01 -22.42
C THR A 344 -1.43 -4.37 -23.50
N GLU A 345 -1.24 -4.74 -24.76
CA GLU A 345 -2.07 -4.27 -25.88
C GLU A 345 -3.49 -4.82 -25.80
N GLU A 346 -3.64 -6.13 -25.48
CA GLU A 346 -4.92 -6.80 -25.30
C GLU A 346 -5.75 -6.19 -24.17
N ILE A 347 -5.17 -5.96 -22.99
CA ILE A 347 -5.90 -5.44 -21.83
C ILE A 347 -6.35 -3.99 -22.04
N VAL A 348 -5.53 -3.16 -22.69
CA VAL A 348 -5.92 -1.79 -23.06
C VAL A 348 -7.05 -1.81 -24.10
N SER A 349 -6.98 -2.71 -25.09
CA SER A 349 -8.06 -2.88 -26.07
C SER A 349 -9.36 -3.33 -25.41
N SER A 350 -9.31 -4.33 -24.54
CA SER A 350 -10.45 -4.82 -23.76
C SER A 350 -11.04 -3.71 -22.87
N ALA A 351 -10.21 -2.93 -22.19
CA ALA A 351 -10.66 -1.82 -21.36
C ALA A 351 -11.40 -0.75 -22.19
N ARG A 352 -10.96 -0.47 -23.42
CA ARG A 352 -11.64 0.47 -24.33
C ARG A 352 -13.00 -0.07 -24.81
N GLN A 353 -13.11 -1.36 -25.05
CA GLN A 353 -14.34 -2.00 -25.50
C GLN A 353 -15.37 -2.12 -24.37
N ASN A 354 -14.93 -2.57 -23.19
CA ASN A 354 -15.80 -2.91 -22.08
C ASN A 354 -16.00 -1.76 -21.08
N GLY A 355 -15.10 -0.78 -21.05
CA GLY A 355 -15.09 0.31 -20.07
C GLY A 355 -14.58 -0.08 -18.68
N TYR A 356 -14.15 -1.34 -18.49
CA TYR A 356 -13.61 -1.86 -17.24
C TYR A 356 -12.57 -2.95 -17.49
N VAL A 357 -11.81 -3.32 -16.45
CA VAL A 357 -10.92 -4.48 -16.41
C VAL A 357 -11.23 -5.35 -15.20
N THR A 358 -10.78 -6.62 -15.22
CA THR A 358 -11.03 -7.61 -14.16
C THR A 358 -9.76 -8.23 -13.57
N THR A 359 -9.84 -8.67 -12.32
CA THR A 359 -8.84 -9.57 -11.69
C THR A 359 -9.16 -11.03 -12.02
N LEU A 360 -8.29 -11.97 -11.61
CA LEU A 360 -8.56 -13.41 -11.75
C LEU A 360 -9.80 -13.87 -10.97
N SER A 361 -10.08 -13.25 -9.82
CA SER A 361 -11.27 -13.53 -9.01
C SER A 361 -12.52 -12.80 -9.52
N GLY A 362 -12.43 -12.08 -10.64
CA GLY A 362 -13.56 -11.39 -11.28
C GLY A 362 -13.83 -9.98 -10.76
N ARG A 363 -13.01 -9.42 -9.86
CA ARG A 363 -13.17 -8.05 -9.36
C ARG A 363 -13.11 -7.06 -10.52
N ARG A 364 -14.12 -6.20 -10.66
CA ARG A 364 -14.18 -5.20 -11.72
C ARG A 364 -13.72 -3.83 -11.25
N ARG A 365 -12.94 -3.14 -12.08
CA ARG A 365 -12.68 -1.70 -11.95
C ARG A 365 -13.06 -0.98 -13.23
N ALA A 366 -14.01 -0.06 -13.14
CA ALA A 366 -14.33 0.85 -14.24
C ALA A 366 -13.14 1.76 -14.55
N ILE A 367 -12.83 1.94 -15.83
CA ILE A 367 -11.70 2.75 -16.28
C ILE A 367 -12.24 4.03 -16.91
N ALA A 368 -12.41 5.05 -16.07
CA ALA A 368 -12.79 6.37 -16.52
C ALA A 368 -11.74 6.93 -17.51
N ASN A 369 -12.19 7.67 -18.52
CA ASN A 369 -11.36 8.31 -19.54
C ASN A 369 -10.59 7.38 -20.50
N ILE A 370 -10.86 6.06 -20.50
CA ILE A 370 -10.18 5.12 -21.40
C ILE A 370 -10.40 5.43 -22.90
N ALA A 371 -11.54 6.05 -23.23
CA ALA A 371 -11.87 6.54 -24.56
C ALA A 371 -11.71 8.07 -24.73
N SER A 372 -11.05 8.75 -23.78
CA SER A 372 -10.90 10.21 -23.83
C SER A 372 -10.08 10.66 -25.04
N ARG A 373 -10.49 11.74 -25.70
CA ARG A 373 -9.71 12.38 -26.77
C ARG A 373 -8.42 13.01 -26.25
N HIS A 374 -8.41 13.45 -24.99
CA HIS A 374 -7.24 14.05 -24.35
C HIS A 374 -6.17 12.99 -24.07
N GLN A 375 -5.03 13.07 -24.76
CA GLN A 375 -3.96 12.07 -24.69
C GLN A 375 -3.46 11.81 -23.25
N GLY A 376 -3.25 12.86 -22.45
CA GLY A 376 -2.81 12.70 -21.06
C GLY A 376 -3.77 11.92 -20.17
N LEU A 377 -5.08 12.22 -20.24
CA LEU A 377 -6.12 11.50 -19.48
C LEU A 377 -6.24 10.06 -19.96
N ARG A 378 -6.22 9.84 -21.27
CA ARG A 378 -6.26 8.50 -21.86
C ARG A 378 -5.06 7.65 -21.46
N ALA A 379 -3.84 8.19 -21.55
CA ALA A 379 -2.63 7.48 -21.13
C ALA A 379 -2.65 7.16 -19.63
N ALA A 380 -3.21 8.03 -18.79
CA ALA A 380 -3.41 7.73 -17.37
C ALA A 380 -4.41 6.58 -17.16
N ALA A 381 -5.52 6.58 -17.91
CA ALA A 381 -6.51 5.51 -17.88
C ALA A 381 -5.92 4.16 -18.34
N GLU A 382 -5.08 4.16 -19.38
CA GLU A 382 -4.38 2.96 -19.87
C GLU A 382 -3.44 2.38 -18.80
N ARG A 383 -2.67 3.22 -18.09
CA ARG A 383 -1.85 2.77 -16.96
C ARG A 383 -2.68 2.09 -15.88
N VAL A 384 -3.84 2.67 -15.55
CA VAL A 384 -4.77 2.10 -14.59
C VAL A 384 -5.32 0.76 -15.08
N ALA A 385 -5.63 0.63 -16.37
CA ALA A 385 -6.11 -0.61 -16.98
C ALA A 385 -5.07 -1.73 -16.92
N ILE A 386 -3.78 -1.42 -17.14
CA ILE A 386 -2.67 -2.38 -17.06
C ILE A 386 -2.40 -2.79 -15.61
N ASN A 387 -2.32 -1.82 -14.71
CA ASN A 387 -1.95 -2.09 -13.32
C ASN A 387 -3.04 -2.84 -12.54
N THR A 388 -4.31 -2.54 -12.79
CA THR A 388 -5.41 -3.03 -11.96
C THR A 388 -5.53 -4.54 -11.91
N PRO A 389 -5.50 -5.29 -13.03
CA PRO A 389 -5.58 -6.75 -12.98
C PRO A 389 -4.48 -7.36 -12.11
N ILE A 390 -3.26 -6.81 -12.18
CA ILE A 390 -2.10 -7.30 -11.42
C ILE A 390 -2.27 -6.99 -9.93
N GLN A 391 -2.45 -5.70 -9.59
CA GLN A 391 -2.53 -5.25 -8.21
C GLN A 391 -3.78 -5.76 -7.50
N GLY A 392 -4.89 -5.82 -8.22
CA GLY A 392 -6.17 -6.31 -7.70
C GLY A 392 -6.16 -7.82 -7.50
N THR A 393 -5.53 -8.59 -8.40
CA THR A 393 -5.37 -10.05 -8.19
C THR A 393 -4.48 -10.33 -6.98
N ALA A 394 -3.39 -9.57 -6.79
CA ALA A 394 -2.59 -9.67 -5.57
C ALA A 394 -3.41 -9.31 -4.31
N ALA A 395 -4.29 -8.31 -4.40
CA ALA A 395 -5.21 -7.96 -3.31
C ALA A 395 -6.26 -9.05 -3.02
N ASP A 396 -6.78 -9.70 -4.06
CA ASP A 396 -7.72 -10.81 -3.90
C ASP A 396 -7.02 -12.01 -3.27
N MET A 397 -5.81 -12.33 -3.74
CA MET A 397 -5.00 -13.44 -3.24
C MET A 397 -4.65 -13.30 -1.77
N ILE A 398 -4.20 -12.12 -1.31
CA ILE A 398 -3.89 -11.92 0.11
C ILE A 398 -5.16 -12.07 0.97
N LYS A 399 -6.33 -11.61 0.50
CA LYS A 399 -7.59 -11.79 1.23
C LYS A 399 -8.02 -13.26 1.32
N ILE A 400 -7.89 -14.00 0.21
CA ILE A 400 -8.16 -15.44 0.20
C ILE A 400 -7.21 -16.15 1.18
N ALA A 401 -5.92 -15.82 1.15
CA ALA A 401 -4.93 -16.36 2.04
C ALA A 401 -5.24 -16.05 3.51
N MET A 402 -5.62 -14.82 3.84
CA MET A 402 -6.03 -14.42 5.18
C MET A 402 -7.18 -15.30 5.72
N ILE A 403 -8.21 -15.53 4.90
CA ILE A 403 -9.36 -16.37 5.28
C ILE A 403 -8.95 -17.83 5.47
N ALA A 404 -8.13 -18.36 4.56
CA ALA A 404 -7.67 -19.74 4.58
C ALA A 404 -6.75 -20.01 5.79
N VAL A 405 -5.78 -19.12 6.03
CA VAL A 405 -4.85 -19.16 7.16
C VAL A 405 -5.60 -19.08 8.49
N ASP A 406 -6.50 -18.12 8.69
CA ASP A 406 -7.27 -18.00 9.94
C ASP A 406 -8.09 -19.28 10.21
N ARG A 407 -8.72 -19.83 9.17
CA ARG A 407 -9.45 -21.09 9.29
C ARG A 407 -8.51 -22.23 9.69
N ARG A 408 -7.36 -22.35 9.03
CA ARG A 408 -6.41 -23.44 9.24
C ARG A 408 -5.79 -23.39 10.64
N LEU A 409 -5.37 -22.22 11.11
CA LEU A 409 -4.81 -22.02 12.45
C LEU A 409 -5.82 -22.42 13.53
N ARG A 410 -7.10 -22.04 13.37
CA ARG A 410 -8.18 -22.47 14.28
C ARG A 410 -8.42 -23.98 14.26
N GLN A 411 -8.37 -24.62 13.09
CA GLN A 411 -8.56 -26.06 12.96
C GLN A 411 -7.48 -26.88 13.66
N ILE A 412 -6.23 -26.40 13.64
CA ILE A 412 -5.12 -27.06 14.34
C ILE A 412 -5.03 -26.67 15.82
N GLY A 413 -5.96 -25.84 16.31
CA GLY A 413 -6.00 -25.37 17.70
C GLY A 413 -4.84 -24.44 18.08
N SER A 414 -4.25 -23.74 17.10
CA SER A 414 -3.15 -22.80 17.35
C SER A 414 -3.65 -21.54 18.07
N HIS A 415 -2.80 -21.00 18.93
CA HIS A 415 -2.96 -19.71 19.59
C HIS A 415 -2.37 -18.54 18.78
N ALA A 416 -1.97 -18.77 17.53
CA ALA A 416 -1.51 -17.72 16.65
C ALA A 416 -2.64 -16.76 16.24
N GLU A 417 -2.45 -15.48 16.51
CA GLU A 417 -3.36 -14.39 16.15
C GLU A 417 -2.78 -13.57 15.00
N MET A 418 -3.56 -13.37 13.94
CA MET A 418 -3.19 -12.45 12.87
C MET A 418 -3.42 -11.02 13.36
N ILE A 419 -2.34 -10.24 13.53
CA ILE A 419 -2.42 -8.91 14.16
C ILE A 419 -2.31 -7.77 13.15
N MET A 420 -1.65 -8.00 12.01
CA MET A 420 -1.54 -7.00 10.96
C MET A 420 -1.53 -7.62 9.57
N GLN A 421 -2.08 -6.84 8.63
CA GLN A 421 -1.90 -7.00 7.19
C GLN A 421 -1.20 -5.74 6.65
N VAL A 422 -0.04 -5.91 6.02
CA VAL A 422 0.76 -4.81 5.46
C VAL A 422 1.21 -5.18 4.05
N HIS A 423 0.63 -4.53 3.04
CA HIS A 423 0.92 -4.82 1.62
C HIS A 423 0.61 -6.27 1.25
N ASP A 424 1.64 -7.10 1.07
CA ASP A 424 1.63 -8.53 0.76
C ASP A 424 2.13 -9.40 1.93
N GLU A 425 2.34 -8.77 3.09
CA GLU A 425 2.80 -9.38 4.35
C GLU A 425 1.64 -9.56 5.34
N LEU A 426 1.61 -10.72 6.00
CA LEU A 426 0.77 -11.03 7.16
C LEU A 426 1.65 -11.18 8.40
N ILE A 427 1.30 -10.48 9.48
CA ILE A 427 2.04 -10.52 10.74
C ILE A 427 1.17 -11.18 11.80
N PHE A 428 1.77 -12.15 12.47
CA PHE A 428 1.16 -12.96 13.51
C PHE A 428 1.87 -12.75 14.83
N ASP A 429 1.09 -12.82 15.90
CA ASP A 429 1.57 -12.97 17.26
C ASP A 429 1.21 -14.36 17.75
N LEU A 430 2.18 -15.10 18.31
CA LEU A 430 1.98 -16.50 18.68
C LEU A 430 2.97 -16.95 19.75
N PRO A 431 2.62 -17.97 20.56
CA PRO A 431 3.58 -18.60 21.47
C PRO A 431 4.80 -19.14 20.71
N GLU A 432 6.00 -18.94 21.27
CA GLU A 432 7.25 -19.40 20.64
C GLU A 432 7.25 -20.90 20.32
N ALA A 433 6.60 -21.71 21.17
CA ALA A 433 6.46 -23.15 20.99
C ALA A 433 5.65 -23.56 19.75
N GLU A 434 4.79 -22.67 19.21
CA GLU A 434 3.90 -22.97 18.08
C GLU A 434 4.46 -22.57 16.72
N VAL A 435 5.59 -21.86 16.67
CA VAL A 435 6.17 -21.26 15.45
C VAL A 435 6.27 -22.25 14.30
N GLU A 436 6.80 -23.45 14.53
CA GLU A 436 6.99 -24.45 13.48
C GLU A 436 5.67 -25.03 12.93
N SER A 437 4.66 -25.14 13.80
CA SER A 437 3.33 -25.62 13.40
C SER A 437 2.59 -24.55 12.60
N ALA A 438 2.57 -23.32 13.13
CA ALA A 438 1.94 -22.17 12.50
C ALA A 438 2.63 -21.82 11.17
N ARG A 439 3.96 -21.82 11.09
CA ARG A 439 4.70 -21.54 9.85
C ARG A 439 4.29 -22.49 8.73
N ARG A 440 4.21 -23.80 9.00
CA ARG A 440 3.83 -24.79 7.98
C ARG A 440 2.41 -24.52 7.46
N ALA A 441 1.46 -24.31 8.38
CA ALA A 441 0.09 -23.99 8.02
C ALA A 441 -0.02 -22.69 7.21
N VAL A 442 0.66 -21.62 7.66
CA VAL A 442 0.64 -20.32 6.99
C VAL A 442 1.25 -20.41 5.59
N CYS A 443 2.43 -21.03 5.44
CA CYS A 443 3.06 -21.23 4.13
C CYS A 443 2.17 -22.02 3.19
N GLU A 444 1.62 -23.16 3.63
CA GLU A 444 0.76 -24.01 2.80
C GLU A 444 -0.47 -23.26 2.28
N GLU A 445 -1.21 -22.60 3.17
CA GLU A 445 -2.44 -21.89 2.80
C GLU A 445 -2.16 -20.65 1.94
N MET A 446 -1.09 -19.91 2.24
CA MET A 446 -0.70 -18.76 1.43
C MET A 446 -0.19 -19.17 0.04
N GLU A 447 0.65 -20.19 -0.07
CA GLU A 447 1.20 -20.64 -1.36
C GLU A 447 0.15 -21.32 -2.25
N THR A 448 -0.96 -21.78 -1.66
CA THR A 448 -2.08 -22.41 -2.40
C THR A 448 -3.33 -21.53 -2.49
N ALA A 449 -3.29 -20.30 -1.96
CA ALA A 449 -4.41 -19.37 -1.93
C ALA A 449 -5.02 -19.09 -3.31
N MET A 450 -4.21 -19.15 -4.38
CA MET A 450 -4.68 -19.00 -5.75
C MET A 450 -3.82 -19.85 -6.70
N SER A 451 -4.47 -20.59 -7.60
CA SER A 451 -3.77 -21.37 -8.62
C SER A 451 -3.26 -20.46 -9.74
N LEU A 452 -1.93 -20.37 -9.88
CA LEU A 452 -1.26 -19.62 -10.93
C LEU A 452 -0.45 -20.56 -11.84
N ALA A 453 0.03 -20.03 -12.97
CA ALA A 453 0.87 -20.80 -13.91
C ALA A 453 2.31 -21.00 -13.39
N VAL A 454 2.66 -20.24 -12.35
CA VAL A 454 3.95 -20.22 -11.65
C VAL A 454 3.70 -20.49 -10.17
N PRO A 455 4.63 -21.13 -9.46
CA PRO A 455 4.47 -21.36 -8.01
C PRO A 455 4.36 -20.02 -7.27
N LEU A 456 3.58 -19.96 -6.21
CA LEU A 456 3.69 -18.90 -5.21
C LEU A 456 4.81 -19.28 -4.23
N ARG A 457 5.40 -18.27 -3.59
CA ARG A 457 6.42 -18.49 -2.57
C ARG A 457 6.23 -17.50 -1.45
N VAL A 458 6.29 -17.99 -0.22
CA VAL A 458 6.18 -17.18 0.99
C VAL A 458 7.49 -17.25 1.75
N ASP A 459 8.04 -16.08 2.05
CA ASP A 459 9.22 -15.98 2.90
C ASP A 459 8.72 -15.68 4.33
N VAL A 460 9.09 -16.54 5.29
CA VAL A 460 8.69 -16.40 6.70
C VAL A 460 9.90 -16.04 7.55
N LYS A 461 9.70 -15.07 8.44
CA LYS A 461 10.68 -14.68 9.45
C LYS A 461 10.01 -14.53 10.81
N VAL A 462 10.82 -14.69 11.85
CA VAL A 462 10.36 -14.72 13.24
C VAL A 462 11.31 -13.86 14.06
N GLY A 463 10.75 -13.07 14.97
CA GLY A 463 11.55 -12.17 15.80
C GLY A 463 10.80 -11.67 17.03
N GLN A 464 11.53 -10.98 17.90
CA GLN A 464 11.00 -10.37 19.12
C GLN A 464 10.39 -8.99 18.87
N ASN A 465 10.44 -8.52 17.63
CA ASN A 465 9.78 -7.31 17.17
C ASN A 465 9.64 -7.33 15.63
N TRP A 466 8.86 -6.40 15.09
CA TRP A 466 8.53 -6.37 13.66
C TRP A 466 9.71 -5.95 12.76
N GLU A 467 10.87 -5.55 13.30
CA GLU A 467 12.05 -5.30 12.46
C GLU A 467 12.95 -6.53 12.32
N GLU A 468 12.90 -7.45 13.28
CA GLU A 468 13.60 -8.74 13.21
C GLU A 468 12.89 -9.74 12.29
N CYS A 469 11.59 -9.54 12.11
CA CYS A 469 10.81 -10.11 11.01
C CYS A 469 11.08 -9.30 9.74
#